data_AF-A0A4Y8Y1M4-F1
#
_entry.id   AF-A0A4Y8Y1M4-F1
#
_cell.length_a   1.000
_cell.length_b   1.000
_cell.length_c   1.000
_cell.angle_alpha   90.00
_cell.angle_beta   90.00
_cell.angle_gamma   90.00
#
_symmetry.space_group_name_H-M   'P 1'
#
loop_
_entity.id
_entity.type
_entity.pdbx_description
1 polymer ?
#
loop_
_entity_poly.entity_id
_entity_poly.type
_entity_poly.pdbx_seq_one_letter_code
_entity_poly.pdbx_strand_id
1 'polypeptide(L)'
;MDPEYADFLLHADGWPAILQDIDLFGTADFGGAAYIEAEGLVRVIEDEVEIERGDDFSRLIPIGASRTDIDILVMPCARVANRLAPVIWLAGGEIERYRTFSDFFRGMIAENHAEADSLA
;
A
#
# COMPACT_ATOMS: atom_id res chain seq x y z
N MET A 1 6.35 1.79 13.22
CA MET A 1 6.03 1.04 11.99
C MET A 1 5.12 -0.11 12.39
N ASP A 2 4.21 -0.49 11.49
CA ASP A 2 3.41 -1.70 11.62
C ASP A 2 4.34 -2.94 11.69
N PRO A 3 4.09 -3.91 12.60
CA PRO A 3 4.99 -5.03 12.78
C PRO A 3 5.01 -6.02 11.60
N GLU A 4 3.89 -6.19 10.87
CA GLU A 4 3.83 -7.11 9.72
C GLU A 4 4.52 -6.50 8.50
N TYR A 5 4.29 -5.20 8.24
CA TYR A 5 5.01 -4.52 7.16
C TYR A 5 6.51 -4.43 7.45
N ALA A 6 6.89 -4.21 8.72
CA ALA A 6 8.30 -4.25 9.11
C ALA A 6 8.92 -5.64 8.87
N ASP A 7 8.21 -6.72 9.20
CA ASP A 7 8.66 -8.08 8.94
C ASP A 7 8.82 -8.38 7.44
N PHE A 8 7.90 -7.91 6.61
CA PHE A 8 8.02 -7.96 5.15
C PHE A 8 9.27 -7.23 4.65
N LEU A 9 9.51 -6.00 5.10
CA LEU A 9 10.69 -5.24 4.70
C LEU A 9 12.00 -5.91 5.14
N LEU A 10 12.01 -6.60 6.28
CA LEU A 10 13.19 -7.33 6.75
C LEU A 10 13.53 -8.57 5.89
N HIS A 11 12.52 -9.20 5.27
CA HIS A 11 12.70 -10.47 4.57
C HIS A 11 12.67 -10.36 3.05
N ALA A 12 11.82 -9.49 2.50
CA ALA A 12 11.64 -9.30 1.06
C ALA A 12 12.19 -7.95 0.58
N ASP A 13 12.04 -6.90 1.40
CA ASP A 13 12.51 -5.53 1.12
C ASP A 13 11.98 -4.97 -0.22
N GLY A 14 10.66 -5.06 -0.40
CA GLY A 14 9.97 -4.68 -1.64
C GLY A 14 9.47 -5.90 -2.43
N TRP A 15 8.55 -5.67 -3.35
CA TRP A 15 8.00 -6.73 -4.20
C TRP A 15 7.52 -6.14 -5.53
N PRO A 16 8.19 -6.41 -6.65
CA PRO A 16 7.75 -5.90 -7.93
C PRO A 16 6.49 -6.65 -8.40
N ALA A 17 5.55 -5.92 -9.00
CA ALA A 17 4.33 -6.48 -9.60
C ALA A 17 3.56 -7.40 -8.63
N ILE A 18 3.22 -6.89 -7.43
CA ILE A 18 2.41 -7.63 -6.46
C ILE A 18 1.02 -7.95 -7.02
N LEU A 19 0.50 -7.05 -7.86
CA LEU A 19 -0.67 -7.25 -8.70
C LEU A 19 -0.45 -6.41 -9.95
N GLN A 20 -0.50 -7.05 -11.13
CA GLN A 20 -0.28 -6.39 -12.42
C GLN A 20 1.00 -5.55 -12.46
N ASP A 21 0.92 -4.21 -12.53
CA ASP A 21 2.07 -3.30 -12.56
C ASP A 21 2.28 -2.53 -11.25
N ILE A 22 1.59 -2.91 -10.18
CA ILE A 22 1.71 -2.32 -8.85
C ILE A 22 2.91 -2.93 -8.13
N ASP A 23 3.85 -2.09 -7.70
CA ASP A 23 5.01 -2.49 -6.90
C ASP A 23 4.77 -2.22 -5.41
N LEU A 24 5.26 -3.10 -4.55
CA LEU A 24 5.48 -2.78 -3.14
C LEU A 24 6.88 -2.19 -2.96
N PHE A 25 6.94 -1.04 -2.30
CA PHE A 25 8.18 -0.34 -2.01
C PHE A 25 9.02 -1.09 -0.97
N GLY A 26 10.32 -1.17 -1.25
CA GLY A 26 11.36 -1.55 -0.32
C GLY A 26 11.95 -0.34 0.41
N THR A 27 12.86 -0.61 1.34
CA THR A 27 13.53 0.42 2.14
C THR A 27 14.31 1.44 1.30
N ALA A 28 14.85 1.02 0.15
CA ALA A 28 15.58 1.87 -0.78
C ALA A 28 14.67 2.84 -1.58
N ASP A 29 13.38 2.54 -1.70
CA ASP A 29 12.44 3.35 -2.47
C ASP A 29 11.96 4.58 -1.68
N PHE A 30 12.04 4.56 -0.35
CA PHE A 30 11.62 5.69 0.48
C PHE A 30 12.46 6.94 0.19
N GLY A 31 11.79 7.99 -0.29
CA GLY A 31 12.43 9.23 -0.75
C GLY A 31 12.96 9.17 -2.19
N GLY A 32 12.77 8.05 -2.89
CA GLY A 32 12.99 7.92 -4.33
C GLY A 32 11.89 8.60 -5.15
N ALA A 33 12.08 8.66 -6.47
CA ALA A 33 11.17 9.35 -7.39
C ALA A 33 9.74 8.77 -7.34
N ALA A 34 9.60 7.45 -7.42
CA ALA A 34 8.30 6.78 -7.38
C ALA A 34 7.56 7.02 -6.05
N TYR A 35 8.30 7.01 -4.94
CA TYR A 35 7.74 7.31 -3.62
C TYR A 35 7.27 8.76 -3.50
N ILE A 36 8.05 9.72 -4.00
CA ILE A 36 7.68 11.15 -3.99
C ILE A 36 6.43 11.40 -4.84
N GLU A 37 6.34 10.73 -5.99
CA GLU A 37 5.15 10.78 -6.84
C GLU A 37 3.92 10.21 -6.14
N ALA A 38 4.05 9.03 -5.53
CA ALA A 38 2.99 8.42 -4.73
C ALA A 38 2.56 9.32 -3.55
N GLU A 39 3.50 9.94 -2.83
CA GLU A 39 3.17 10.94 -1.79
C GLU A 39 2.41 12.14 -2.36
N GLY A 40 2.74 12.58 -3.56
CA GLY A 40 2.04 13.65 -4.27
C GLY A 40 0.59 13.29 -4.57
N LEU A 41 0.37 12.10 -5.14
CA LEU A 41 -0.96 11.61 -5.45
C LEU A 41 -1.81 11.37 -4.20
N VAL A 42 -1.23 10.84 -3.11
CA VAL A 42 -1.95 10.71 -1.82
C VAL A 42 -2.47 12.07 -1.35
N ARG A 43 -1.66 13.14 -1.44
CA ARG A 43 -2.11 14.48 -1.06
C ARG A 43 -3.26 14.98 -1.94
N VAL A 44 -3.17 14.77 -3.24
CA VAL A 44 -4.27 15.13 -4.17
C VAL A 44 -5.55 14.40 -3.80
N ILE A 45 -5.48 13.11 -3.49
CA ILE A 45 -6.66 12.33 -3.08
C ILE A 45 -7.21 12.83 -1.74
N GLU A 46 -6.35 13.10 -0.75
CA GLU A 46 -6.75 13.62 0.56
C GLU A 46 -7.35 15.03 0.50
N ASP A 47 -7.02 15.83 -0.51
CA ASP A 47 -7.61 17.16 -0.75
C ASP A 47 -9.03 17.07 -1.36
N GLU A 48 -9.32 16.01 -2.13
CA GLU A 48 -10.59 15.83 -2.84
C GLU A 48 -11.58 14.92 -2.09
N VAL A 49 -11.08 13.94 -1.33
CA VAL A 49 -11.88 12.89 -0.67
C VAL A 49 -11.37 12.63 0.75
N GLU A 50 -12.29 12.53 1.71
CA GLU A 50 -11.95 12.13 3.07
C GLU A 50 -11.63 10.62 3.12
N ILE A 51 -10.38 10.28 3.42
CA ILE A 51 -9.93 8.91 3.64
C ILE A 51 -9.86 8.64 5.14
N GLU A 52 -10.67 7.70 5.65
CA GLU A 52 -10.68 7.36 7.07
C GLU A 52 -9.34 6.73 7.51
N ARG A 53 -8.56 7.46 8.30
CA ARG A 53 -7.27 6.97 8.83
C ARG A 53 -7.43 6.28 10.18
N GLY A 54 -8.43 6.70 10.96
CA GLY A 54 -8.61 6.38 12.38
C GLY A 54 -7.90 7.38 13.30
N ASP A 55 -8.48 7.66 14.47
CA ASP A 55 -8.07 8.76 15.38
C ASP A 55 -6.60 8.69 15.85
N ASP A 56 -6.03 7.50 15.88
CA ASP A 56 -4.66 7.25 16.36
C ASP A 56 -3.57 7.41 15.28
N PHE A 57 -3.96 7.74 14.05
CA PHE A 57 -3.07 7.77 12.89
C PHE A 57 -2.84 9.20 12.40
N SER A 58 -1.59 9.49 12.03
CA SER A 58 -1.15 10.87 11.73
C SER A 58 -1.23 11.24 10.25
N ARG A 59 -0.91 10.29 9.37
CA ARG A 59 -0.84 10.45 7.91
C ARG A 59 -0.90 9.10 7.22
N LEU A 60 -1.22 9.09 5.93
CA LEU A 60 -1.06 7.93 5.08
C LEU A 60 0.38 7.86 4.56
N ILE A 61 0.96 6.67 4.55
CA ILE A 61 2.31 6.40 4.02
C ILE A 61 2.14 5.51 2.81
N PRO A 62 2.62 5.91 1.63
CA PRO A 62 2.72 5.01 0.49
C PRO A 62 3.62 3.82 0.83
N ILE A 63 3.12 2.62 0.61
CA ILE A 63 3.86 1.35 0.72
C ILE A 63 4.00 0.64 -0.62
N GLY A 64 3.34 1.17 -1.66
CA GLY A 64 3.42 0.70 -3.03
C GLY A 64 2.65 1.61 -3.97
N ALA A 65 2.94 1.50 -5.27
CA ALA A 65 2.25 2.24 -6.31
C ALA A 65 2.35 1.51 -7.66
N SER A 66 1.37 1.76 -8.53
CA SER A 66 1.48 1.41 -9.95
C SER A 66 2.64 2.18 -10.60
N ARG A 67 3.26 1.53 -11.60
CA ARG A 67 4.28 2.16 -12.44
C ARG A 67 3.70 3.07 -13.51
N THR A 68 2.43 2.86 -13.88
CA THR A 68 1.83 3.54 -15.04
C THR A 68 0.48 4.19 -14.76
N ASP A 69 -0.23 3.75 -13.73
CA ASP A 69 -1.56 4.24 -13.34
C ASP A 69 -1.55 4.96 -11.97
N ILE A 70 -2.74 5.32 -11.48
CA ILE A 70 -2.94 6.11 -10.26
C ILE A 70 -3.12 5.25 -9.00
N ASP A 71 -2.92 3.94 -9.11
CA ASP A 71 -3.08 3.01 -8.00
C ASP A 71 -1.97 3.17 -6.97
N ILE A 72 -2.37 3.34 -5.71
CA ILE A 72 -1.46 3.55 -4.58
C ILE A 72 -1.93 2.69 -3.42
N LEU A 73 -0.98 1.97 -2.85
CA LEU A 73 -1.17 1.22 -1.62
C LEU A 73 -0.62 2.05 -0.48
N VAL A 74 -1.45 2.33 0.52
CA VAL A 74 -1.06 3.14 1.68
C VAL A 74 -1.34 2.42 2.99
N MET A 75 -0.53 2.75 4.00
CA MET A 75 -0.79 2.38 5.39
C MET A 75 -0.89 3.62 6.27
N PRO A 76 -1.88 3.70 7.18
CA PRO A 76 -1.92 4.73 8.21
C PRO A 76 -0.70 4.67 9.15
N CYS A 77 -0.02 5.79 9.34
CA CYS A 77 1.11 5.92 10.23
C CYS A 77 0.66 6.10 11.69
N ALA A 78 0.75 5.02 12.48
CA ALA A 78 0.37 5.03 13.88
C ALA A 78 1.30 5.95 14.70
N ARG A 79 0.72 6.72 15.63
CA ARG A 79 1.50 7.48 16.63
C ARG A 79 2.23 6.57 17.62
N VAL A 80 1.76 5.35 17.79
CA VAL A 80 2.31 4.33 18.69
C VAL A 80 2.94 3.21 17.86
N ALA A 81 4.14 2.77 18.24
CA ALA A 81 4.82 1.65 17.59
C ALA A 81 4.07 0.32 17.79
N ASN A 82 4.34 -0.65 16.92
CA ASN A 82 3.83 -2.04 17.02
C ASN A 82 2.30 -2.17 17.02
N ARG A 83 1.61 -1.22 16.38
CA ARG A 83 0.17 -1.31 16.14
C ARG A 83 -0.09 -1.80 14.74
N LEU A 84 -1.00 -2.77 14.61
CA LEU A 84 -1.51 -3.21 13.32
C LEU A 84 -2.31 -2.08 12.67
N ALA A 85 -2.02 -1.83 11.40
CA ALA A 85 -2.68 -0.83 10.57
C ALA A 85 -3.26 -1.50 9.32
N PRO A 86 -4.39 -0.99 8.81
CA PRO A 86 -4.94 -1.49 7.56
C PRO A 86 -4.04 -1.11 6.38
N VAL A 87 -4.12 -1.89 5.31
CA VAL A 87 -3.66 -1.47 3.98
C VAL A 87 -4.88 -0.93 3.23
N ILE A 88 -4.75 0.26 2.65
CA ILE A 88 -5.81 0.90 1.88
C ILE A 88 -5.31 1.03 0.44
N TRP A 89 -6.10 0.53 -0.51
CA TRP A 89 -5.87 0.73 -1.93
C TRP A 89 -6.64 1.97 -2.39
N LEU A 90 -5.90 2.95 -2.90
CA LEU A 90 -6.42 4.17 -3.47
C LEU A 90 -6.26 4.20 -5.00
N ALA A 91 -7.30 4.62 -5.71
CA ALA A 91 -7.26 4.99 -7.13
C ALA A 91 -8.29 6.10 -7.39
N GLY A 92 -7.89 7.36 -7.19
CA GLY A 92 -8.81 8.51 -7.17
C GLY A 92 -9.75 8.59 -5.96
N GLY A 93 -9.78 7.55 -5.13
CA GLY A 93 -10.55 7.38 -3.90
C GLY A 93 -10.25 6.00 -3.32
N GLU A 94 -10.88 5.64 -2.18
CA GLU A 94 -10.73 4.31 -1.59
C GLU A 94 -11.42 3.24 -2.45
N ILE A 95 -10.62 2.29 -2.95
CA ILE A 95 -11.09 1.12 -3.71
C ILE A 95 -11.37 -0.02 -2.76
N GLU A 96 -10.40 -0.32 -1.89
CA GLU A 96 -10.49 -1.43 -0.95
C GLU A 96 -9.63 -1.22 0.29
N ARG A 97 -10.04 -1.85 1.38
CA ARG A 97 -9.36 -1.80 2.67
C ARG A 97 -9.20 -3.18 3.28
N TYR A 98 -7.96 -3.53 3.58
CA TYR A 98 -7.55 -4.77 4.21
C TYR A 98 -7.22 -4.52 5.68
N ARG A 99 -7.59 -5.43 6.56
CA ARG A 99 -7.43 -5.24 8.02
C ARG A 99 -5.97 -5.22 8.47
N THR A 100 -5.12 -5.96 7.77
CA THR A 100 -3.69 -6.14 8.08
C THR A 100 -2.88 -6.21 6.80
N PHE A 101 -1.56 -6.03 6.89
CA PHE A 101 -0.65 -6.23 5.75
C PHE A 101 -0.70 -7.68 5.25
N SER A 102 -0.78 -8.66 6.15
CA SER A 102 -0.87 -10.08 5.79
C SER A 102 -2.15 -10.42 5.03
N ASP A 103 -3.28 -9.83 5.41
CA ASP A 103 -4.55 -10.03 4.70
C ASP A 103 -4.47 -9.46 3.29
N PHE A 104 -3.91 -8.24 3.16
CA PHE A 104 -3.64 -7.62 1.87
C PHE A 104 -2.73 -8.49 0.99
N PHE A 105 -1.57 -8.89 1.51
CA PHE A 105 -0.58 -9.63 0.73
C PHE A 105 -1.14 -10.96 0.24
N ARG A 106 -1.84 -11.71 1.10
CA ARG A 106 -2.51 -12.96 0.71
C ARG A 106 -3.63 -12.73 -0.29
N GLY A 107 -4.37 -11.63 -0.16
CA GLY A 107 -5.39 -11.20 -1.12
C GLY A 107 -4.80 -11.03 -2.52
N MET A 108 -3.72 -10.26 -2.65
CA MET A 108 -3.04 -10.05 -3.94
C MET A 108 -2.53 -11.35 -4.57
N ILE A 109 -1.98 -12.27 -3.77
CA ILE A 109 -1.56 -13.58 -4.27
C ILE A 109 -2.76 -14.39 -4.77
N ALA A 110 -3.89 -14.37 -4.06
CA ALA A 110 -5.10 -15.06 -4.49
C ALA A 110 -5.65 -14.47 -5.80
N GLU A 111 -5.67 -13.15 -5.94
CA GLU A 111 -6.09 -12.46 -7.17
C GLU A 111 -5.18 -12.82 -8.36
N ASN A 112 -3.86 -12.82 -8.17
CA ASN A 112 -2.93 -13.25 -9.23
C ASN A 112 -3.20 -14.69 -9.70
N HIS A 113 -3.52 -15.61 -8.78
CA HIS A 113 -3.89 -16.98 -9.14
C HIS A 113 -5.20 -17.01 -9.93
N ALA A 114 -6.21 -16.25 -9.50
CA ALA A 114 -7.50 -16.18 -10.19
C ALA A 114 -7.36 -15.58 -11.60
N GLU A 115 -6.58 -14.51 -11.77
CA GLU A 115 -6.29 -13.94 -13.09
C GLU A 115 -5.56 -14.95 -13.99
N ALA A 116 -4.52 -15.62 -13.47
CA ALA A 116 -3.78 -16.63 -14.22
C ALA A 116 -4.68 -17.79 -14.69
N ASP A 117 -5.55 -18.30 -13.81
CA ASP A 117 -6.50 -19.37 -14.14
C ASP A 117 -7.54 -18.93 -15.18
N SER A 118 -7.91 -17.65 -15.22
CA SER A 118 -8.84 -17.10 -16.22
C SER A 118 -8.26 -17.00 -17.63
N LEU A 119 -6.93 -17.02 -17.75
CA LEU A 119 -6.18 -16.93 -19.01
C LEU A 119 -5.80 -18.31 -19.58
N ALA A 120 -6.00 -19.39 -18.82
CA ALA A 120 -5.65 -20.77 -19.17
C ALA A 120 -6.75 -21.50 -19.97
#